data_AF-A0A0G1B905-F1
#
_entry.id   AF-A0A0G1B905-F1
#
_cell.length_a   1.000
_cell.length_b   1.000
_cell.length_c   1.000
_cell.angle_alpha   90.00
_cell.angle_beta   90.00
_cell.angle_gamma   90.00
#
_symmetry.space_group_name_H-M   'P 1'
#
loop_
_entity.id
_entity.type
_entity.pdbx_description
1 polymer ?
#
loop_
_entity_poly.entity_id
_entity_poly.type
_entity_poly.pdbx_seq_one_letter_code
_entity_poly.pdbx_strand_id
1 'polypeptide(L)' 'RENLRDHMTDAELVFTALAELSTRQIAETMRTKGLEENKIPAEKGGQVAKNARLELEKKTGKKIVSGQNFIAEKKKLKN' A
#
# COMPACT_ATOMS: atom_id res chain seq x y z
N ARG A 1 -8.11 -18.01 -9.25
CA ARG A 1 -7.84 -16.56 -9.24
C ARG A 1 -7.88 -16.17 -7.77
N GLU A 2 -6.73 -15.88 -7.15
CA GLU A 2 -6.66 -15.53 -5.71
C GLU A 2 -6.75 -14.01 -5.56
N ASN A 3 -7.29 -13.53 -4.43
CA ASN A 3 -7.40 -12.09 -4.18
C ASN A 3 -6.04 -11.55 -3.71
N LEU A 4 -5.63 -10.40 -4.23
CA LEU A 4 -4.38 -9.75 -3.84
C LEU A 4 -4.31 -9.50 -2.33
N ARG A 5 -5.45 -9.24 -1.69
CA ARG A 5 -5.55 -9.02 -0.24
C ARG A 5 -5.31 -10.28 0.58
N ASP A 6 -5.55 -11.47 0.03
CA ASP A 6 -5.31 -12.74 0.71
C ASP A 6 -3.80 -13.03 0.85
N HIS A 7 -2.98 -12.29 0.10
CA HIS A 7 -1.52 -12.35 0.14
C HIS A 7 -0.91 -11.06 0.68
N MET A 8 -1.62 -10.34 1.55
CA MET A 8 -1.10 -9.17 2.25
C MET A 8 -1.10 -9.45 3.75
N THR A 9 -0.07 -8.99 4.45
CA THR A 9 -0.07 -8.95 5.91
C THR A 9 -1.08 -7.92 6.42
N ASP A 10 -1.52 -8.07 7.67
CA ASP A 10 -2.41 -7.08 8.33
C ASP A 10 -1.83 -5.66 8.25
N ALA A 11 -0.52 -5.53 8.43
CA ALA A 11 0.17 -4.26 8.32
C ALA A 11 0.07 -3.68 6.90
N GLU A 12 0.33 -4.47 5.86
CA GLU A 12 0.18 -4.03 4.47
C GLU A 12 -1.26 -3.61 4.16
N LEU A 13 -2.26 -4.34 4.66
CA LEU A 13 -3.67 -3.96 4.49
C LEU A 13 -3.98 -2.60 5.13
N VAL A 14 -3.50 -2.37 6.36
CA VAL A 14 -3.69 -1.09 7.07
C VAL A 14 -2.99 0.07 6.34
N PHE A 15 -1.76 -0.13 5.88
CA PHE A 15 -1.03 0.91 5.16
C PHE A 15 -1.60 1.20 3.77
N THR A 16 -2.14 0.19 3.09
CA THR A 16 -2.90 0.38 1.84
C THR A 16 -4.19 1.16 2.10
N ALA A 17 -4.95 0.81 3.14
CA ALA A 17 -6.16 1.55 3.52
C ALA A 17 -5.84 3.01 3.91
N LEU A 18 -4.72 3.24 4.60
CA LEU A 18 -4.25 4.59 4.93
C LEU A 18 -3.93 5.40 3.66
N ALA A 19 -3.25 4.80 2.68
CA ALA A 19 -2.96 5.45 1.40
C ALA A 19 -4.25 5.80 0.63
N GLU A 20 -5.19 4.85 0.55
CA GLU A 20 -6.49 5.02 -0.10
C GLU A 20 -7.32 6.13 0.56
N LEU A 21 -7.45 6.08 1.89
CA LEU A 21 -8.17 7.08 2.67
C LEU A 21 -7.55 8.48 2.48
N SER A 22 -6.23 8.57 2.61
CA SER A 22 -5.51 9.85 2.47
C SER A 22 -5.67 10.42 1.07
N THR A 23 -5.54 9.59 0.03
CA THR A 23 -5.73 9.98 -1.36
C THR A 23 -7.14 10.51 -1.59
N ARG A 24 -8.16 9.79 -1.11
CA ARG A 24 -9.57 10.18 -1.26
C ARG A 24 -9.86 11.51 -0.56
N GLN A 25 -9.42 11.67 0.69
CA GLN A 25 -9.64 12.91 1.45
C GLN A 25 -8.96 14.13 0.79
N ILE A 26 -7.76 13.94 0.25
CA ILE A 26 -7.04 15.00 -0.47
C ILE A 26 -7.76 15.32 -1.79
N ALA A 27 -8.21 14.30 -2.54
CA ALA A 27 -8.95 14.48 -3.77
C ALA A 27 -10.28 15.23 -3.55
N GLU A 28 -11.03 14.88 -2.50
CA GLU A 28 -12.27 15.56 -2.11
C GLU A 28 -12.03 17.01 -1.73
N THR A 29 -10.97 17.28 -0.96
CA THR A 29 -10.58 18.63 -0.54
C THR A 29 -10.18 19.49 -1.74
N MET A 30 -9.42 18.91 -2.68
CA MET A 30 -8.96 19.58 -3.90
C MET A 30 -10.03 19.60 -5.01
N ARG A 31 -11.17 18.90 -4.80
CA ARG A 31 -12.25 18.71 -5.79
C ARG A 31 -11.77 18.19 -7.13
N THR A 32 -10.76 17.31 -7.13
CA THR A 32 -10.13 16.78 -8.34
C THR A 32 -11.06 15.84 -9.11
N LYS A 33 -11.01 15.91 -10.43
CA LYS A 33 -11.83 15.11 -11.34
C LYS A 33 -11.00 14.46 -12.45
N GLY A 34 -11.42 13.27 -12.85
CA GLY A 34 -10.75 12.52 -13.91
C GLY A 34 -9.36 12.03 -13.50
N LEU A 35 -8.66 11.37 -14.43
CA LEU A 35 -7.39 10.71 -14.13
C LEU A 35 -6.26 11.71 -13.86
N GLU A 36 -6.14 12.75 -14.69
CA GLU A 36 -5.02 13.70 -14.65
C GLU A 36 -4.97 14.47 -13.32
N GLU A 37 -6.10 15.01 -12.87
CA GLU A 37 -6.13 15.78 -11.62
C GLU A 37 -5.95 14.88 -10.39
N ASN A 38 -6.37 13.62 -10.45
CA ASN A 38 -6.23 12.67 -9.34
C ASN A 38 -4.79 12.14 -9.16
N LYS A 39 -3.87 12.42 -10.10
CA LYS A 39 -2.44 12.11 -9.90
C LYS A 39 -1.87 12.80 -8.67
N ILE A 40 -2.20 14.08 -8.47
CA ILE A 40 -1.67 14.87 -7.35
C ILE A 40 -2.16 14.34 -6.00
N PRO A 41 -3.47 14.11 -5.76
CA PRO A 41 -3.95 13.43 -4.57
C PRO A 41 -3.35 12.04 -4.35
N ALA A 42 -3.16 11.25 -5.41
CA ALA A 42 -2.60 9.91 -5.31
C ALA A 42 -1.14 9.94 -4.83
N GLU A 43 -0.33 10.83 -5.37
CA GLU A 43 1.05 11.04 -4.91
C GLU A 43 1.09 11.51 -3.45
N LYS A 44 0.25 12.50 -3.10
CA LYS A 44 0.19 13.03 -1.73
C LYS A 44 -0.30 11.98 -0.72
N GLY A 45 -1.36 11.25 -1.03
CA GLY A 45 -1.90 10.20 -0.18
C GLY A 45 -0.93 9.03 -0.01
N GLY A 46 -0.25 8.63 -1.10
CA GLY A 46 0.83 7.66 -1.05
C GLY A 46 2.01 8.12 -0.19
N GLN A 47 2.38 9.40 -0.26
CA GLN A 47 3.44 9.97 0.57
C GLN A 47 3.10 9.96 2.07
N VAL A 48 1.83 10.22 2.43
CA VAL A 48 1.36 10.11 3.83
C VAL A 48 1.55 8.68 4.36
N ALA A 49 1.07 7.67 3.63
CA ALA A 49 1.24 6.28 4.03
C ALA A 49 2.71 5.85 4.07
N LYS A 50 3.53 6.31 3.11
CA LYS A 50 4.98 6.07 3.08
C LYS A 50 5.66 6.63 4.33
N ASN A 51 5.34 7.86 4.73
CA ASN A 51 5.92 8.49 5.92
C ASN A 51 5.57 7.72 7.18
N ALA A 52 4.28 7.39 7.36
CA ALA A 52 3.83 6.60 8.51
C ALA A 52 4.49 5.21 8.54
N ARG A 53 4.66 4.57 7.37
CA ARG A 53 5.35 3.28 7.25
C ARG A 53 6.79 3.39 7.72
N LEU A 54 7.53 4.36 7.17
CA LEU A 54 8.94 4.57 7.51
C LEU A 54 9.13 4.89 9.00
N GLU A 55 8.22 5.67 9.59
CA GLU A 55 8.26 5.96 11.02
C GLU A 55 8.05 4.69 11.86
N LEU A 56 7.06 3.87 11.52
CA LEU A 56 6.80 2.62 12.22
C LEU A 56 7.94 1.61 12.05
N GLU A 57 8.47 1.45 10.84
CA GLU A 57 9.64 0.60 10.56
C GLU A 57 10.85 1.04 11.38
N LYS A 58 11.09 2.36 11.47
CA LYS A 58 12.21 2.92 12.26
C LYS A 58 12.05 2.63 13.75
N LYS A 59 10.84 2.71 14.31
CA LYS A 59 10.59 2.47 15.73
C LYS A 59 10.59 0.99 16.11
N THR A 60 10.17 0.13 15.19
CA THR A 60 10.01 -1.31 15.46
C THR A 60 11.17 -2.16 14.97
N GLY A 61 12.01 -1.64 14.06
CA GLY A 61 13.06 -2.41 13.38
C GLY A 61 12.53 -3.45 12.39
N LYS A 62 11.21 -3.56 12.21
CA LYS A 62 10.56 -4.56 11.36
C LYS A 62 10.09 -3.90 10.06
N LYS A 63 10.29 -4.57 8.93
CA LYS A 63 9.75 -4.13 7.65
C LYS A 63 8.25 -4.41 7.57
N ILE A 64 7.49 -3.42 7.10
CA ILE A 64 6.05 -3.54 6.89
C ILE A 64 5.77 -4.22 5.55
N VAL A 65 6.50 -3.82 4.50
CA VAL A 65 6.43 -4.48 3.20
C VAL A 65 7.52 -5.54 3.14
N SER A 66 7.15 -6.77 2.83
CA SER A 66 8.09 -7.87 2.67
C SER A 66 7.97 -8.51 1.29
N GLY A 67 9.09 -9.01 0.75
CA GLY A 67 9.08 -9.77 -0.50
C GLY A 67 8.47 -11.17 -0.39
N GLN A 68 7.95 -11.55 0.79
CA GLN A 68 7.37 -12.87 1.05
C GLN A 68 6.00 -13.06 0.37
N ASN A 69 5.39 -11.97 -0.13
CA ASN A 69 4.10 -11.98 -0.81
C ASN A 69 4.19 -12.26 -2.32
N PHE A 70 5.30 -12.83 -2.80
CA PHE A 70 5.30 -13.38 -4.13
C PHE A 70 4.46 -14.66 -4.10
N ILE A 71 3.41 -14.72 -4.93
CA ILE A 71 2.83 -15.98 -5.39
C ILE A 71 3.96 -16.70 -6.11
N ALA A 72 4.84 -17.36 -5.35
CA ALA A 72 5.76 -18.31 -5.89
C ALA A 72 4.84 -19.34 -6.52
N GLU A 73 4.82 -19.39 -7.85
CA GLU A 73 4.39 -20.59 -8.52
C GLU A 73 5.04 -21.74 -7.75
N LYS A 74 4.21 -22.62 -7.16
CA LYS A 74 4.62 -23.91 -6.64
C LYS A 74 5.13 -24.77 -7.80
N LYS A 75 6.18 -24.33 -8.51
CA LYS A 75 6.83 -25.04 -9.59
C LYS A 75 8.27 -25.30 -9.17
N LYS A 76 8.47 -26.57 -8.82
CA LYS A 76 9.73 -27.31 -8.77
C LYS A 76 10.55 -27.22 -7.50
N LEU A 77 9.97 -27.71 -6.40
CA LEU A 77 10.66 -28.73 -5.61
C LEU A 77 9.78 -29.98 -5.58
N LYS A 78 9.87 -30.77 -6.65
CA LYS A 78 9.69 -32.23 -6.55
C LYS A 78 11.06 -32.80 -6.88
N ASN A 79 11.66 -33.45 -5.88
CA ASN A 79 12.81 -34.32 -6.05
C ASN A 79 12.49 -35.43 -7.05
#